data_AF-A0A1F4EVL7-F1
#
_entry.id   AF-A0A1F4EVL7-F1
#
_cell.length_a   1.000
_cell.length_b   1.000
_cell.length_c   1.000
_cell.angle_alpha   90.00
_cell.angle_beta   90.00
_cell.angle_gamma   90.00
#
_symmetry.space_group_name_H-M   'P 1'
#
loop_
_entity.id
_entity.type
_entity.pdbx_description
1 polymer ?
#
loop_
_entity_poly.entity_id
_entity_poly.type
_entity_poly.pdbx_seq_one_letter_code
_entity_poly.pdbx_strand_id
1 'polypeptide(L)'
;MRACTIAAAAVALLAAGAASAQLYRWTDPSGRVHFTDTPPPPNARNVQKKQIAPAPSQPSKPAEPYVLQQARRNAPVTLYTGPGCDPCAAARKLLNDRGVPFKEVSVADEASASALQKAVGGGIVPAIIVGERSQMGFEQGTYHGLLDAAGYPKTGILPAQKPKAAAATPVSTRVPPRSAR
;
A
#
# COMPACT_ATOMS: atom_id res chain seq x y z
N MET A 1 -10.58 61.92 38.41
CA MET A 1 -9.72 60.85 38.98
C MET A 1 -10.52 60.00 39.95
N ARG A 2 -11.27 58.98 39.50
CA ARG A 2 -11.74 57.83 40.33
C ARG A 2 -12.05 56.64 39.41
N ALA A 3 -11.03 56.17 38.70
CA ALA A 3 -11.06 54.94 37.92
C ALA A 3 -10.23 53.91 38.69
N CYS A 4 -10.80 53.18 39.66
CA CYS A 4 -10.06 52.08 40.30
C CYS A 4 -10.85 51.11 41.20
N THR A 5 -12.16 50.87 41.00
CA THR A 5 -12.91 49.93 41.87
C THR A 5 -13.86 49.00 41.14
N ILE A 6 -13.49 48.51 39.95
CA ILE A 6 -14.15 47.33 39.35
C ILE A 6 -13.08 46.33 38.94
N ALA A 7 -12.17 46.04 39.87
CA ALA A 7 -11.21 44.96 39.79
C ALA A 7 -11.59 43.94 40.87
N ALA A 8 -12.54 43.03 40.59
CA ALA A 8 -12.74 41.83 41.43
C ALA A 8 -13.73 40.77 40.90
N ALA A 9 -14.65 41.07 39.97
CA ALA A 9 -15.81 40.17 39.77
C ALA A 9 -15.89 39.42 38.41
N ALA A 10 -14.91 39.54 37.52
CA ALA A 10 -15.04 39.02 36.15
C ALA A 10 -13.98 37.97 35.72
N VAL A 11 -13.13 37.50 36.63
CA VAL A 11 -12.03 36.55 36.31
C VAL A 11 -12.24 35.18 36.95
N ALA A 12 -13.49 34.71 37.04
CA ALA A 12 -13.81 33.46 37.74
C ALA A 12 -14.65 32.46 36.94
N LEU A 13 -14.65 32.49 35.59
CA LEU A 13 -15.55 31.62 34.82
C LEU A 13 -15.02 31.10 33.47
N LEU A 14 -13.74 30.76 33.36
CA LEU A 14 -13.18 30.13 32.14
C LEU A 14 -12.26 28.94 32.44
N ALA A 15 -12.69 28.03 33.32
CA ALA A 15 -12.12 26.68 33.41
C ALA A 15 -13.12 25.66 32.82
N ALA A 16 -13.37 25.75 31.51
CA ALA A 16 -14.03 24.68 30.78
C ALA A 16 -13.05 23.51 30.67
N GLY A 17 -13.22 22.51 31.55
CA GLY A 17 -12.43 21.28 31.54
C GLY A 17 -12.51 20.60 30.17
N ALA A 18 -11.37 20.10 29.70
CA ALA A 18 -11.31 19.26 28.51
C ALA A 18 -12.13 17.98 28.75
N ALA A 19 -13.37 17.97 28.28
CA ALA A 19 -14.19 16.76 28.28
C ALA A 19 -13.57 15.75 27.31
N SER A 20 -12.92 14.70 27.82
CA SER A 20 -12.54 13.57 26.98
C SER A 20 -13.82 12.81 26.60
N ALA A 21 -14.25 12.91 25.34
CA ALA A 21 -15.38 12.11 24.87
C ALA A 21 -15.00 10.62 24.91
N GLN A 22 -15.71 9.85 25.73
CA GLN A 22 -15.57 8.39 25.84
C GLN A 22 -16.81 7.75 25.23
N LEU A 23 -16.64 7.01 24.13
CA LEU A 23 -17.74 6.33 23.47
C LEU A 23 -17.88 4.91 24.03
N TYR A 24 -19.05 4.60 24.59
CA TYR A 24 -19.39 3.28 25.09
C TYR A 24 -20.16 2.51 24.04
N ARG A 25 -19.69 1.29 23.74
CA ARG A 25 -20.43 0.32 22.95
C ARG A 25 -20.89 -0.82 23.86
N TRP A 26 -22.18 -1.14 23.85
CA TRP A 26 -22.72 -2.24 24.66
C TRP A 26 -23.90 -2.91 23.96
N THR A 27 -24.25 -4.13 24.41
CA THR A 27 -25.39 -4.88 23.90
C THR A 27 -26.45 -4.99 24.98
N ASP A 28 -27.69 -4.65 24.64
CA ASP A 28 -28.83 -4.76 25.56
C ASP A 28 -29.37 -6.20 25.65
N PRO A 29 -30.28 -6.50 26.59
CA PRO A 29 -30.88 -7.83 26.72
C PRO A 29 -31.69 -8.30 25.51
N SER A 30 -32.08 -7.38 24.61
CA SER A 30 -32.77 -7.68 23.35
C SER A 30 -31.80 -7.96 22.18
N GLY A 31 -30.49 -7.90 22.43
CA GLY A 31 -29.44 -8.16 21.45
C GLY A 31 -29.05 -6.95 20.59
N ARG A 32 -29.57 -5.74 20.89
CA ARG A 32 -29.23 -4.54 20.11
C ARG A 32 -27.95 -3.89 20.62
N VAL A 33 -27.11 -3.44 19.69
CA VAL A 33 -25.86 -2.75 19.99
C VAL A 33 -26.11 -1.25 20.10
N HIS A 34 -25.78 -0.69 21.26
CA HIS A 34 -25.88 0.72 21.57
C HIS A 34 -24.50 1.37 21.55
N PHE A 35 -24.40 2.56 20.96
CA PHE A 35 -23.25 3.45 21.04
C PHE A 35 -23.70 4.72 21.75
N THR A 36 -23.12 5.01 22.91
CA THR A 36 -23.55 6.14 23.76
C THR A 36 -22.33 6.79 24.42
N ASP A 37 -22.41 8.10 24.65
CA ASP A 37 -21.40 8.85 25.41
C ASP A 37 -21.64 8.76 26.93
N THR A 38 -22.73 8.13 27.37
CA THR A 38 -23.10 7.94 28.77
C THR A 38 -22.79 6.49 29.21
N PRO A 39 -22.28 6.25 30.43
CA PRO A 39 -21.97 4.89 30.89
C PRO A 39 -23.18 3.95 30.80
N PRO A 40 -22.96 2.68 30.41
CA PRO A 40 -24.04 1.74 30.17
C PRO A 40 -24.71 1.30 31.48
N PRO A 41 -26.00 0.92 31.46
CA PRO A 41 -26.74 0.45 32.62
C PRO A 41 -26.17 -0.88 33.15
N PRO A 42 -26.41 -1.23 34.43
CA PRO A 42 -25.77 -2.38 35.10
C PRO A 42 -26.09 -3.75 34.49
N ASN A 43 -27.13 -3.87 33.67
CA ASN A 43 -27.51 -5.09 32.95
C ASN A 43 -26.94 -5.18 31.52
N ALA A 44 -26.10 -4.23 31.11
CA ALA A 44 -25.44 -4.22 29.81
C ALA A 44 -24.39 -5.33 29.68
N ARG A 45 -24.36 -6.00 28.53
CA ARG A 45 -23.34 -7.01 28.19
C ARG A 45 -22.39 -6.46 27.12
N ASN A 46 -21.18 -7.01 27.04
CA ASN A 46 -20.15 -6.62 26.06
C ASN A 46 -19.80 -5.12 26.07
N VAL A 47 -19.67 -4.53 27.25
CA VAL A 47 -19.31 -3.11 27.41
C VAL A 47 -17.86 -2.87 26.96
N GLN A 48 -17.69 -2.03 25.95
CA GLN A 48 -16.40 -1.57 25.48
C GLN A 48 -16.32 -0.05 25.61
N LYS A 49 -15.33 0.45 26.38
CA LYS A 49 -15.01 1.87 26.46
C LYS A 49 -14.02 2.20 25.34
N LYS A 50 -14.43 3.00 24.36
CA LYS A 50 -13.55 3.52 23.32
C LYS A 50 -13.21 4.97 23.66
N GLN A 51 -12.01 5.19 24.18
CA GLN A 51 -11.46 6.55 24.24
C GLN A 51 -11.20 6.99 22.80
N ILE A 52 -11.86 8.06 22.36
CA ILE A 52 -11.54 8.69 21.07
C ILE A 52 -10.30 9.55 21.32
N ALA A 53 -9.13 8.91 21.39
CA ALA A 53 -7.88 9.63 21.26
C ALA A 53 -7.80 10.17 19.81
N PRO A 54 -7.28 11.39 19.56
CA PRO A 54 -6.86 11.75 18.22
C PRO A 54 -5.94 10.63 17.74
N ALA A 55 -6.33 9.98 16.64
CA ALA A 55 -5.63 8.80 16.15
C ALA A 55 -4.14 9.14 16.04
N PRO A 56 -3.21 8.24 16.40
CA PRO A 56 -1.84 8.39 15.94
C PRO A 56 -1.94 8.48 14.41
N SER A 57 -1.57 9.63 13.86
CA SER A 57 -1.49 9.86 12.43
C SER A 57 -0.47 8.87 11.88
N GLN A 58 -0.91 7.66 11.54
CA GLN A 58 -0.19 6.86 10.58
C GLN A 58 0.01 7.77 9.38
N PRO A 59 1.22 7.91 8.84
CA PRO A 59 1.42 8.70 7.64
C PRO A 59 0.53 8.07 6.56
N SER A 60 -0.61 8.69 6.31
CA SER A 60 -1.49 8.37 5.20
C SER A 60 -0.61 8.49 3.98
N LYS A 61 -0.24 7.37 3.35
CA LYS A 61 0.36 7.45 2.01
C LYS A 61 -0.56 8.35 1.20
N PRO A 62 -0.03 9.36 0.48
CA PRO A 62 -0.85 10.21 -0.36
C PRO A 62 -1.80 9.33 -1.16
N ALA A 63 -3.09 9.63 -1.10
CA ALA A 63 -4.08 8.85 -1.82
C ALA A 63 -3.68 8.85 -3.30
N GLU A 64 -3.44 7.65 -3.83
CA GLU A 64 -3.01 7.49 -5.21
C GLU A 64 -4.07 8.07 -6.17
N PRO A 65 -3.66 8.77 -7.25
CA PRO A 65 -4.62 9.33 -8.21
C PRO A 65 -5.59 8.26 -8.73
N TYR A 66 -6.87 8.62 -8.82
CA TYR A 66 -7.95 7.70 -9.23
C TYR A 66 -7.65 6.99 -10.56
N VAL A 67 -7.08 7.71 -11.53
CA VAL A 67 -6.69 7.15 -12.84
C VAL A 67 -5.68 6.02 -12.72
N LEU A 68 -4.70 6.14 -11.82
CA LEU A 68 -3.69 5.09 -11.59
C LEU A 68 -4.31 3.89 -10.87
N GLN A 69 -5.19 4.16 -9.90
CA GLN A 69 -5.91 3.10 -9.19
C GLN A 69 -6.79 2.29 -10.13
N GLN A 70 -7.51 2.96 -11.04
CA GLN A 70 -8.37 2.33 -12.02
C GLN A 70 -7.56 1.50 -13.02
N ALA A 71 -6.49 2.05 -13.58
CA ALA A 71 -5.58 1.32 -14.48
C ALA A 71 -5.01 0.08 -13.80
N ARG A 72 -4.58 0.17 -12.54
CA ARG A 72 -4.03 -0.96 -11.79
C ARG A 72 -5.06 -2.05 -11.47
N ARG A 73 -6.32 -1.67 -11.22
CA ARG A 73 -7.40 -2.64 -11.00
C ARG A 73 -7.76 -3.39 -12.29
N ASN A 74 -7.78 -2.69 -13.41
CA ASN A 74 -8.22 -3.26 -14.69
C ASN A 74 -7.09 -4.03 -15.40
N ALA A 75 -5.85 -3.54 -15.30
CA ALA A 75 -4.71 -4.07 -16.03
C ALA A 75 -3.46 -4.10 -15.14
N PRO A 76 -3.40 -4.98 -14.12
CA PRO A 76 -2.24 -5.08 -13.24
C PRO A 76 -0.96 -5.40 -14.02
N VAL A 77 0.16 -4.80 -13.60
CA VAL A 77 1.46 -5.00 -14.24
C VAL A 77 2.30 -6.03 -13.49
N THR A 78 2.78 -7.04 -14.19
CA THR A 78 3.80 -7.98 -13.70
C THR A 78 5.02 -7.94 -14.62
N LEU A 79 6.21 -7.76 -14.04
CA LEU A 79 7.50 -7.84 -14.74
C LEU A 79 8.22 -9.12 -14.29
N TYR A 80 8.55 -9.97 -15.25
CA TYR A 80 9.42 -11.12 -15.06
C TYR A 80 10.85 -10.73 -15.40
N THR A 81 11.78 -11.07 -14.51
CA THR A 81 13.20 -10.73 -14.63
C THR A 81 14.06 -11.96 -14.35
N GLY A 82 15.37 -11.85 -14.55
CA GLY A 82 16.31 -12.91 -14.19
C GLY A 82 17.60 -12.35 -13.59
N PRO A 83 18.40 -13.18 -12.91
CA PRO A 83 19.73 -12.80 -12.43
C PRO A 83 20.64 -12.43 -13.60
N GLY A 84 21.46 -11.38 -13.44
CA GLY A 84 22.39 -10.93 -14.50
C GLY A 84 21.73 -10.35 -15.75
N CYS A 85 20.47 -9.93 -15.68
CA CYS A 85 19.72 -9.40 -16.82
C CYS A 85 19.77 -7.86 -16.87
N ASP A 86 20.68 -7.31 -17.68
CA ASP A 86 20.75 -5.87 -17.95
C ASP A 86 19.47 -5.28 -18.57
N PRO A 87 18.82 -5.87 -19.59
CA PRO A 87 17.57 -5.32 -20.13
C PRO A 87 16.43 -5.32 -19.09
N CYS A 88 16.48 -6.18 -18.07
CA CYS A 88 15.53 -6.15 -16.96
C CYS A 88 15.70 -4.88 -16.11
N ALA A 89 16.91 -4.33 -15.98
CA ALA A 89 17.13 -3.06 -15.31
C ALA A 89 16.48 -1.90 -16.08
N ALA A 90 16.58 -1.90 -17.41
CA ALA A 90 15.92 -0.91 -18.27
C ALA A 90 14.38 -0.99 -18.15
N ALA A 91 13.82 -2.21 -18.15
CA ALA A 91 12.39 -2.42 -17.94
C ALA A 91 11.90 -1.89 -16.59
N ARG A 92 12.61 -2.20 -15.49
CA ARG A 92 12.31 -1.65 -14.15
C ARG A 92 12.36 -0.14 -14.14
N LYS A 93 13.42 0.44 -14.75
CA LYS A 93 13.60 1.89 -14.80
C LYS A 93 12.43 2.55 -15.50
N LEU A 94 11.99 2.04 -16.65
CA LEU A 94 10.84 2.58 -17.38
C LEU A 94 9.57 2.59 -16.52
N LEU A 95 9.26 1.48 -15.84
CA LEU A 95 8.09 1.38 -14.98
C LEU A 95 8.17 2.34 -13.78
N ASN A 96 9.34 2.41 -13.15
CA ASN A 96 9.60 3.31 -12.03
C ASN A 96 9.49 4.78 -12.43
N ASP A 97 10.16 5.20 -13.51
CA ASP A 97 10.14 6.59 -14.01
C ASP A 97 8.72 7.03 -14.37
N ARG A 98 7.91 6.09 -14.86
CA ARG A 98 6.51 6.34 -15.21
C ARG A 98 5.57 6.34 -14.00
N GLY A 99 6.06 6.00 -12.82
CA GLY A 99 5.26 5.90 -11.61
C GLY A 99 4.31 4.69 -11.61
N VAL A 100 4.55 3.70 -12.48
CA VAL A 100 3.70 2.52 -12.63
C VAL A 100 4.01 1.50 -11.53
N PRO A 101 3.04 1.14 -10.69
CA PRO A 101 3.18 0.07 -9.71
C PRO A 101 3.15 -1.30 -10.40
N PHE A 102 4.13 -2.15 -10.12
CA PHE A 102 4.21 -3.49 -10.70
C PHE A 102 4.63 -4.54 -9.67
N LYS A 103 4.24 -5.78 -9.93
CA LYS A 103 4.80 -6.96 -9.28
C LYS A 103 6.04 -7.39 -10.05
N GLU A 104 7.14 -7.66 -9.36
CA GLU A 104 8.31 -8.27 -9.99
C GLU A 104 8.39 -9.76 -9.62
N VAL A 105 8.69 -10.61 -10.61
CA VAL A 105 8.92 -12.05 -10.44
C VAL A 105 10.31 -12.38 -10.98
N SER A 106 11.23 -12.78 -10.10
CA SER A 106 12.56 -13.24 -10.52
C SER A 106 12.47 -14.70 -10.98
N VAL A 107 13.02 -14.96 -12.17
CA VAL A 107 13.12 -16.28 -12.79
C VAL A 107 14.55 -16.77 -12.56
N ALA A 108 14.72 -17.61 -11.54
CA ALA A 108 16.03 -18.11 -11.09
C ALA A 108 16.09 -19.64 -10.96
N ASP A 109 14.95 -20.33 -11.08
CA ASP A 109 14.81 -21.77 -10.96
C ASP A 109 13.76 -22.33 -11.94
N GLU A 110 13.74 -23.65 -12.11
CA GLU A 110 12.84 -24.36 -13.04
C GLU A 110 11.35 -24.09 -12.77
N ALA A 111 10.96 -23.91 -11.51
CA ALA A 111 9.57 -23.63 -11.17
C ALA A 111 9.17 -22.22 -11.63
N SER A 112 10.05 -21.24 -11.41
CA SER A 112 9.87 -19.86 -11.90
C SER A 112 9.92 -19.76 -13.44
N ALA A 113 10.76 -20.57 -14.09
CA ALA A 113 10.83 -20.65 -15.56
C ALA A 113 9.55 -21.26 -16.15
N SER A 114 9.03 -22.33 -15.52
CA SER A 114 7.75 -22.91 -15.89
C SER A 114 6.58 -21.94 -15.68
N ALA A 115 6.63 -21.13 -14.62
CA ALA A 115 5.64 -20.09 -14.38
C ALA A 115 5.68 -18.99 -15.45
N LEU A 116 6.87 -18.58 -15.89
CA LEU A 116 7.05 -17.66 -17.01
C LEU A 116 6.47 -18.25 -18.30
N GLN A 117 6.83 -19.49 -18.65
CA GLN A 117 6.34 -20.18 -19.85
C GLN A 117 4.81 -20.23 -19.87
N LYS A 118 4.16 -20.53 -18.74
CA LYS A 118 2.69 -20.55 -18.64
C LYS A 118 2.07 -19.16 -18.76
N ALA A 119 2.77 -18.12 -18.32
CA ALA A 119 2.23 -16.77 -18.26
C ALA A 119 2.39 -16.00 -19.58
N VAL A 120 3.47 -16.21 -20.32
CA VAL A 120 3.76 -15.46 -21.56
C VAL A 120 4.03 -16.34 -22.78
N GLY A 121 3.96 -17.67 -22.65
CA GLY A 121 4.16 -18.62 -23.76
C GLY A 121 5.63 -18.80 -24.18
N GLY A 122 6.58 -18.26 -23.42
CA GLY A 122 8.01 -18.34 -23.72
C GLY A 122 8.89 -18.14 -22.48
N GLY A 123 10.20 -18.34 -22.63
CA GLY A 123 11.19 -18.27 -21.55
C GLY A 123 12.11 -17.05 -21.59
N ILE A 124 11.74 -16.00 -22.34
CA ILE A 124 12.60 -14.83 -22.57
C ILE A 124 12.33 -13.78 -21.51
N VAL A 125 13.38 -13.36 -20.79
CA VAL A 125 13.35 -12.22 -19.86
C VAL A 125 14.10 -11.01 -20.43
N PRO A 126 13.69 -9.77 -20.13
CA PRO A 126 12.50 -9.44 -19.35
C PRO A 126 11.21 -9.75 -20.11
N ALA A 127 10.15 -10.08 -19.39
CA ALA A 127 8.80 -10.16 -19.97
C ALA A 127 7.84 -9.36 -19.09
N ILE A 128 6.95 -8.59 -19.72
CA ILE A 128 5.93 -7.81 -19.03
C ILE A 128 4.54 -8.36 -19.37
N ILE A 129 3.68 -8.40 -18.36
CA ILE A 129 2.25 -8.62 -18.50
C ILE A 129 1.55 -7.36 -18.02
N VAL A 130 0.61 -6.84 -18.82
CA VAL A 130 -0.24 -5.69 -18.52
C VAL A 130 -1.68 -6.11 -18.78
N GLY A 131 -2.40 -6.47 -17.71
CA GLY A 131 -3.72 -7.10 -17.85
C GLY A 131 -3.64 -8.40 -18.64
N GLU A 132 -4.33 -8.47 -19.78
CA GLU A 132 -4.36 -9.64 -20.66
C GLU A 132 -3.27 -9.64 -21.74
N ARG A 133 -2.50 -8.55 -21.86
CA ARG A 133 -1.47 -8.40 -22.89
C ARG A 133 -0.10 -8.71 -22.31
N SER A 134 0.74 -9.39 -23.07
CA SER A 134 2.12 -9.68 -22.68
C SER A 134 3.12 -9.30 -23.78
N GLN A 135 4.35 -9.02 -23.36
CA GLN A 135 5.49 -8.80 -24.25
C GLN A 135 6.72 -9.47 -23.67
N MET A 136 7.40 -10.26 -24.50
CA MET A 136 8.71 -10.82 -24.19
C MET A 136 9.82 -9.95 -24.75
N GLY A 137 10.95 -9.92 -24.06
CA GLY A 137 12.04 -8.99 -24.34
C GLY A 137 11.72 -7.56 -23.90
N PHE A 138 12.75 -6.71 -23.91
CA PHE A 138 12.58 -5.29 -23.67
C PHE A 138 12.59 -4.53 -25.00
N GLU A 139 11.51 -3.83 -25.28
CA GLU A 139 11.44 -2.82 -26.33
C GLU A 139 10.66 -1.64 -25.76
N GLN A 140 11.30 -0.47 -25.73
CA GLN A 140 10.82 0.70 -25.01
C GLN A 140 9.46 1.18 -25.53
N GLY A 141 9.30 1.29 -26.85
CA GLY A 141 8.08 1.76 -27.49
C GLY A 141 6.89 0.85 -27.21
N THR A 142 7.10 -0.47 -27.28
CA THR A 142 6.09 -1.50 -27.02
C THR A 142 5.66 -1.46 -25.55
N TYR A 143 6.59 -1.32 -24.61
CA TYR A 143 6.25 -1.17 -23.19
C TYR A 143 5.42 0.10 -22.96
N HIS A 144 5.79 1.22 -23.58
CA HIS A 144 5.00 2.43 -23.50
C HIS A 144 3.59 2.24 -24.07
N GLY A 145 3.47 1.61 -25.23
CA GLY A 145 2.21 1.36 -25.92
C GLY A 145 1.28 0.42 -25.13
N LEU A 146 1.82 -0.63 -24.50
CA LEU A 146 1.04 -1.52 -23.63
C LEU A 146 0.47 -0.76 -22.42
N LEU A 147 1.30 0.06 -21.76
CA LEU A 147 0.90 0.86 -20.61
C LEU A 147 -0.10 1.96 -20.99
N ASP A 148 0.11 2.63 -22.13
CA ASP A 148 -0.81 3.63 -22.69
C ASP A 148 -2.18 3.01 -22.97
N ALA A 149 -2.22 1.86 -23.66
CA ALA A 149 -3.45 1.16 -23.98
C ALA A 149 -4.20 0.67 -22.73
N ALA A 150 -3.48 0.39 -21.65
CA ALA A 150 -4.03 0.01 -20.36
C ALA A 150 -4.45 1.21 -19.47
N GLY A 151 -4.27 2.45 -19.95
CA GLY A 151 -4.69 3.66 -19.25
C GLY A 151 -3.72 4.15 -18.17
N TYR A 152 -2.48 3.65 -18.13
CA TYR A 152 -1.47 4.16 -17.21
C TYR A 152 -0.99 5.55 -17.63
N PRO A 153 -0.88 6.51 -16.69
CA PRO A 153 -0.35 7.84 -17.00
C PRO A 153 1.04 7.79 -17.63
N LYS A 154 1.32 8.75 -18.53
CA LYS A 154 2.64 8.88 -19.16
C LYS A 154 3.68 9.39 -18.15
N THR A 155 4.96 9.20 -18.50
CA THR A 155 6.09 9.67 -17.69
C THR A 155 5.97 11.16 -17.40
N GLY A 156 6.26 11.56 -16.15
CA GLY A 156 6.17 12.94 -15.69
C GLY A 156 4.81 13.35 -15.12
N ILE A 157 3.74 12.57 -15.34
CA ILE A 157 2.42 12.83 -14.70
C ILE A 157 2.42 12.37 -13.24
N LEU A 158 3.08 11.24 -12.97
CA LEU A 158 3.20 10.66 -11.65
C LEU A 158 4.63 10.83 -11.13
N PRO A 159 4.82 10.94 -9.81
CA PRO A 159 6.15 10.85 -9.23
C PRO A 159 6.74 9.48 -9.55
N ALA A 160 8.04 9.46 -9.87
CA ALA A 160 8.75 8.22 -10.08
C ALA A 160 8.65 7.32 -8.83
N GLN A 161 8.39 6.03 -9.05
CA GLN A 161 8.39 5.07 -7.95
C GLN A 161 9.82 4.88 -7.48
N LYS A 162 10.02 4.94 -6.16
CA LYS A 162 11.28 4.45 -5.59
C LYS A 162 11.39 2.97 -5.95
N PRO A 163 12.50 2.51 -6.53
CA PRO A 163 12.71 1.10 -6.78
C PRO A 163 12.43 0.35 -5.48
N LYS A 164 11.41 -0.50 -5.47
CA LYS A 164 11.26 -1.45 -4.38
C LYS A 164 12.51 -2.31 -4.47
N ALA A 165 13.35 -2.28 -3.43
CA ALA A 165 14.51 -3.17 -3.35
C ALA A 165 14.02 -4.55 -3.76
N ALA A 166 14.58 -5.08 -4.85
CA ALA A 166 14.22 -6.41 -5.34
C ALA A 166 14.21 -7.32 -4.12
N ALA A 167 13.11 -8.02 -3.90
CA ALA A 167 13.04 -8.97 -2.80
C ALA A 167 14.12 -10.02 -3.08
N ALA A 168 15.31 -9.78 -2.55
CA ALA A 168 16.38 -10.71 -2.47
C ALA A 168 15.86 -11.78 -1.53
N THR A 169 15.23 -12.81 -2.11
CA THR A 169 15.17 -14.09 -1.44
C THR A 169 16.63 -14.45 -1.10
N PRO A 170 16.96 -14.69 0.18
CA PRO A 170 18.31 -15.02 0.55
C PRO A 170 18.72 -16.25 -0.23
N VAL A 171 19.93 -16.19 -0.84
CA VAL A 171 20.63 -17.33 -1.41
C VAL A 171 20.55 -18.45 -0.37
N SER A 172 19.76 -19.47 -0.67
CA SER A 172 19.73 -20.70 0.10
C SER A 172 21.14 -21.27 0.04
N THR A 173 21.84 -21.23 1.16
CA THR A 173 23.15 -21.83 1.36
C THR A 173 23.03 -23.31 1.07
N ARG A 174 23.29 -23.70 -0.19
CA ARG A 174 23.42 -25.11 -0.57
C ARG A 174 24.65 -25.65 0.15
N VAL A 175 24.44 -26.26 1.31
CA VAL A 175 25.43 -27.12 1.95
C VAL A 175 25.75 -28.23 0.94
N PRO A 176 27.00 -28.37 0.47
CA PRO A 176 27.35 -29.48 -0.42
C PRO A 176 27.22 -30.81 0.33
N PRO A 177 26.73 -31.89 -0.30
CA PRO A 177 26.75 -33.20 0.34
C PRO A 177 28.19 -33.58 0.64
N ARG A 178 28.46 -33.88 1.91
CA ARG A 178 29.76 -34.32 2.39
C ARG A 178 30.01 -35.74 1.86
N SER A 179 30.71 -35.84 0.74
CA SER A 179 31.26 -37.11 0.26
C SER A 179 32.43 -37.54 1.15
N ALA A 180 32.27 -38.64 1.88
CA ALA A 180 33.36 -39.49 2.42
C ALA A 180 32.69 -40.82 2.83
N ARG A 181 32.74 -41.85 1.98
CA ARG A 181 33.75 -42.90 1.84
C ARG A 181 33.49 -44.06 2.79
#